data_AF-A0A258D6V1-F1
#
_entry.id   AF-A0A258D6V1-F1
#
_cell.length_a   1.000
_cell.length_b   1.000
_cell.length_c   1.000
_cell.angle_alpha   90.00
_cell.angle_beta   90.00
_cell.angle_gamma   90.00
#
_symmetry.space_group_name_H-M   'P 1'
#
loop_
_entity.id
_entity.type
_entity.pdbx_description
1 polymer ?
#
loop_
_entity_poly.entity_id
_entity_poly.type
_entity_poly.pdbx_seq_one_letter_code
_entity_poly.pdbx_strand_id
1 'polypeptide(L)'
;MSAGVLIFLPAGSWQLRNSTLLIAKLDRLSRDAHFLFGLQKAGVEFIAADMPHANRLTVGILALVAEEEARAISARTKAALAAAKARGVKLGGDRGHRPATPEGIQKGAKASAETRTLKAGRHAHAVLPVIAELRATGATSLNQLAAALTARRRVGSAGRSR
;
A
#
# COMPACT_ATOMS: atom_id res chain seq x y z
N MET A 1 16.13 -13.33 -28.98
CA MET A 1 17.08 -12.67 -28.05
C MET A 1 17.01 -11.17 -28.29
N SER A 2 16.40 -10.41 -27.41
CA SER A 2 16.77 -9.01 -27.22
C SER A 2 16.34 -8.62 -25.80
N ALA A 3 17.34 -8.34 -24.98
CA ALA A 3 17.22 -8.15 -23.54
C ALA A 3 16.51 -6.82 -23.26
N GLY A 4 15.34 -6.90 -22.62
CA GLY A 4 14.66 -5.74 -22.06
C GLY A 4 15.43 -5.23 -20.84
N VAL A 5 16.24 -4.19 -21.05
CA VAL A 5 16.99 -3.50 -20.01
C VAL A 5 15.99 -2.82 -19.06
N LEU A 6 15.76 -3.44 -17.90
CA LEU A 6 15.11 -2.80 -16.75
C LEU A 6 16.12 -1.79 -16.14
N ILE A 7 16.08 -0.55 -16.61
CA ILE A 7 16.83 0.54 -15.97
C ILE A 7 16.10 0.94 -14.69
N PHE A 8 16.70 0.59 -13.56
CA PHE A 8 16.32 1.07 -12.23
C PHE A 8 16.82 2.51 -12.08
N LEU A 9 16.03 3.50 -12.54
CA LEU A 9 16.32 4.91 -12.31
C LEU A 9 15.87 5.34 -10.90
N PRO A 10 16.70 6.09 -10.14
CA PRO A 10 16.34 6.60 -8.82
C PRO A 10 15.14 7.56 -8.91
N ALA A 11 14.32 7.56 -7.85
CA ALA A 11 13.14 8.39 -7.73
C ALA A 11 13.51 9.88 -7.89
N GLY A 12 12.98 10.54 -8.93
CA GLY A 12 13.13 11.98 -9.17
C GLY A 12 13.74 12.36 -10.54
N SER A 13 14.29 11.42 -11.30
CA SER A 13 14.94 11.72 -12.60
C SER A 13 13.99 12.17 -13.73
N TRP A 14 12.68 12.01 -13.56
CA TRP A 14 11.64 12.33 -14.55
C TRP A 14 11.47 13.84 -14.78
N GLN A 15 11.76 14.65 -13.76
CA GLN A 15 11.62 16.12 -13.83
C GLN A 15 12.73 16.77 -14.66
N LEU A 16 13.86 16.10 -14.84
CA LEU A 16 15.01 16.63 -15.60
C LEU A 16 14.95 16.31 -17.10
N ARG A 17 14.00 15.49 -17.55
CA ARG A 17 14.00 14.92 -18.91
C ARG A 17 12.70 15.10 -19.70
N ASN A 18 11.72 15.88 -19.22
CA ASN A 18 10.40 16.05 -19.86
C ASN A 18 9.80 14.70 -20.35
N SER A 19 9.92 13.66 -19.52
CA SER A 19 9.52 12.31 -19.94
C SER A 19 8.05 12.06 -19.65
N THR A 20 7.30 11.60 -20.65
CA THR A 20 5.89 11.22 -20.50
C THR A 20 5.77 9.80 -19.96
N LEU A 21 5.01 9.62 -18.87
CA LEU A 21 4.74 8.32 -18.28
C LEU A 21 3.67 7.57 -19.09
N LEU A 22 4.05 6.46 -19.72
CA LEU A 22 3.11 5.57 -20.39
C LEU A 22 2.51 4.58 -19.39
N ILE A 23 1.19 4.55 -19.29
CA ILE A 23 0.42 3.64 -18.45
C ILE A 23 -0.27 2.63 -19.34
N ALA A 24 0.03 1.34 -19.17
CA ALA A 24 -0.53 0.31 -20.03
C ALA A 24 -2.07 0.17 -19.92
N LYS A 25 -2.63 0.44 -18.73
CA LYS A 25 -4.06 0.32 -18.43
C LYS A 25 -4.46 1.24 -17.29
N LEU A 26 -5.38 2.17 -17.55
CA LEU A 26 -5.84 3.16 -16.58
C LEU A 26 -6.64 2.54 -15.45
N ASP A 27 -7.35 1.41 -15.69
CA ASP A 27 -8.21 0.74 -14.72
C ASP A 27 -7.51 0.30 -13.41
N ARG A 28 -6.21 0.04 -13.50
CA ARG A 28 -5.39 -0.38 -12.34
C ARG A 28 -4.91 0.81 -11.53
N LEU A 29 -4.80 1.97 -12.17
CA LEU A 29 -4.32 3.22 -11.59
C LEU A 29 -5.47 4.07 -11.05
N SER A 30 -6.63 4.04 -11.71
CA SER A 30 -7.84 4.77 -11.33
C SER A 30 -8.46 4.31 -10.02
N ARG A 31 -8.16 3.07 -9.58
CA ARG A 31 -8.55 2.56 -8.27
C ARG A 31 -7.80 3.23 -7.12
N ASP A 32 -6.66 3.86 -7.38
CA ASP A 32 -5.93 4.69 -6.42
C ASP A 32 -6.00 6.16 -6.88
N ALA A 33 -7.14 6.78 -6.62
CA ALA A 33 -7.40 8.17 -6.96
C ALA A 33 -6.33 9.11 -6.38
N HIS A 34 -5.83 8.81 -5.18
CA HIS A 34 -4.78 9.59 -4.53
C HIS A 34 -3.47 9.59 -5.33
N PHE A 35 -3.10 8.44 -5.92
CA PHE A 35 -1.92 8.35 -6.79
C PHE A 35 -2.05 9.21 -8.04
N LEU A 36 -3.21 9.19 -8.71
CA LEU A 36 -3.47 10.00 -9.90
C LEU A 36 -3.44 11.51 -9.59
N PHE A 37 -4.06 11.93 -8.49
CA PHE A 37 -3.97 13.32 -8.04
C PHE A 37 -2.54 13.71 -7.66
N GLY A 38 -1.76 12.77 -7.09
CA GLY A 38 -0.34 12.95 -6.81
C GLY A 38 0.48 13.22 -8.07
N LEU A 39 0.28 12.42 -9.13
CA LEU A 39 0.91 12.63 -10.43
C LEU A 39 0.50 13.97 -11.07
N GLN A 40 -0.78 14.31 -10.97
CA GLN A 40 -1.30 15.59 -11.48
C GLN A 40 -0.66 16.78 -10.78
N LYS A 41 -0.58 16.75 -9.44
CA LYS A 41 0.07 17.79 -8.61
C LYS A 41 1.57 17.87 -8.84
N ALA A 42 2.21 16.73 -9.11
CA ALA A 42 3.63 16.66 -9.44
C ALA A 42 3.95 17.14 -10.86
N GLY A 43 2.96 17.53 -11.66
CA GLY A 43 3.17 18.04 -13.02
C GLY A 43 3.62 16.98 -14.01
N VAL A 44 3.43 15.69 -13.70
CA VAL A 44 3.87 14.58 -14.58
C VAL A 44 2.90 14.44 -15.74
N GLU A 45 3.40 14.56 -16.96
CA GLU A 45 2.66 14.18 -18.17
C GLU A 45 2.56 12.67 -18.26
N PHE A 46 1.36 12.13 -18.45
CA PHE A 46 1.16 10.69 -18.62
C PHE A 46 0.13 10.41 -19.71
N ILE A 47 0.30 9.29 -20.40
CA ILE A 47 -0.59 8.79 -21.43
C ILE A 47 -1.02 7.38 -21.05
N ALA A 48 -2.32 7.13 -21.05
CA ALA A 48 -2.85 5.78 -20.88
C ALA A 48 -2.97 5.12 -22.26
N ALA A 49 -2.32 3.98 -22.46
CA ALA A 49 -2.31 3.26 -23.74
C ALA A 49 -3.69 2.73 -24.13
N ASP A 50 -4.57 2.47 -23.16
CA ASP A 50 -5.97 2.08 -23.34
C ASP A 50 -6.89 3.28 -23.61
N MET A 51 -6.50 4.49 -23.21
CA MET A 51 -7.23 5.72 -23.50
C MET A 51 -6.26 6.84 -23.91
N PRO A 52 -5.73 6.81 -25.15
CA PRO A 52 -4.66 7.71 -25.61
C PRO A 52 -5.05 9.19 -25.60
N HIS A 53 -6.35 9.49 -25.70
CA HIS A 53 -6.91 10.85 -25.71
C HIS A 53 -7.41 11.31 -24.33
N ALA A 54 -7.21 10.52 -23.27
CA ALA A 54 -7.66 10.90 -21.94
C ALA A 54 -6.93 12.18 -21.49
N ASN A 55 -7.67 13.27 -21.35
CA ASN A 55 -7.15 14.51 -20.81
C ASN A 55 -7.10 14.45 -19.27
N ARG A 56 -6.35 15.35 -18.62
CA ARG A 56 -6.21 15.39 -17.15
C ARG A 56 -7.55 15.46 -16.43
N LEU A 57 -8.54 16.17 -17.00
CA LEU A 57 -9.88 16.31 -16.46
C LEU A 57 -10.63 14.97 -16.50
N THR A 58 -10.58 14.25 -17.62
CA THR A 58 -11.19 12.92 -17.79
C THR A 58 -10.63 11.93 -16.77
N VAL A 59 -9.31 11.92 -16.57
CA VAL A 59 -8.68 11.04 -15.58
C VAL A 59 -9.08 11.41 -14.15
N GLY A 60 -9.15 12.69 -13.82
CA GLY A 60 -9.61 13.16 -12.51
C GLY A 60 -11.06 12.78 -12.22
N ILE A 61 -11.95 12.90 -13.21
CA ILE A 61 -13.35 12.46 -13.08
C ILE A 61 -13.43 10.95 -12.88
N LEU A 62 -12.70 10.16 -13.68
CA LEU A 62 -12.69 8.69 -13.55
C LEU A 62 -12.16 8.25 -12.17
N ALA A 63 -11.14 8.94 -11.65
CA ALA A 63 -10.60 8.69 -10.31
C ALA A 63 -11.65 8.98 -9.22
N LEU A 64 -12.36 10.11 -9.33
CA LEU A 64 -13.41 10.48 -8.37
C LEU A 64 -14.59 9.49 -8.39
N VAL A 65 -15.02 9.07 -9.59
CA VAL A 65 -16.08 8.07 -9.76
C VAL A 65 -15.65 6.74 -9.15
N ALA A 66 -14.41 6.28 -9.40
CA ALA A 66 -13.90 5.05 -8.82
C ALA A 66 -13.83 5.10 -7.28
N GLU A 67 -13.45 6.24 -6.71
CA GLU A 67 -13.45 6.44 -5.26
C GLU A 67 -14.87 6.34 -4.68
N GLU A 68 -15.85 7.00 -5.31
CA GLU A 68 -17.25 6.95 -4.88
C GLU A 68 -17.81 5.54 -4.97
N GLU A 69 -17.54 4.81 -6.05
CA GLU A 69 -17.93 3.40 -6.20
C GLU A 69 -17.34 2.53 -5.09
N ALA A 70 -16.04 2.69 -4.79
CA ALA A 70 -15.39 1.97 -3.70
C ALA A 70 -16.03 2.28 -2.35
N ARG A 71 -16.37 3.56 -2.11
CA ARG A 71 -17.05 4.01 -0.88
C ARG A 71 -18.45 3.41 -0.77
N ALA A 72 -19.21 3.40 -1.87
CA ALA A 72 -20.54 2.81 -1.95
C ALA A 72 -20.53 1.28 -1.72
N ILE A 73 -19.57 0.56 -2.32
CA ILE A 73 -19.37 -0.88 -2.08
C ILE A 73 -19.04 -1.13 -0.61
N SER A 74 -18.14 -0.34 -0.03
CA SER A 74 -17.78 -0.45 1.39
C SER A 74 -18.99 -0.23 2.29
N ALA A 75 -19.78 0.82 2.03
CA ALA A 75 -20.99 1.14 2.76
C ALA A 75 -22.01 -0.01 2.69
N ARG A 76 -22.28 -0.51 1.48
CA ARG A 76 -23.20 -1.65 1.26
C ARG A 76 -22.73 -2.91 1.98
N THR A 77 -21.44 -3.21 1.91
CA THR A 77 -20.85 -4.38 2.59
C THR A 77 -20.99 -4.26 4.11
N LYS A 78 -20.69 -3.09 4.67
CA LYS A 78 -20.86 -2.83 6.12
C LYS A 78 -22.31 -2.98 6.55
N ALA A 79 -23.25 -2.43 5.78
CA ALA A 79 -24.68 -2.56 6.06
C ALA A 79 -25.14 -4.02 6.01
N ALA A 80 -24.72 -4.78 4.99
CA ALA A 80 -25.04 -6.20 4.86
C ALA A 80 -24.47 -7.03 6.03
N LEU A 81 -23.23 -6.77 6.43
CA LEU A 81 -22.60 -7.42 7.59
C LEU A 81 -23.32 -7.06 8.90
N ALA A 82 -23.68 -5.78 9.10
CA ALA A 82 -24.44 -5.36 10.27
C ALA A 82 -25.80 -6.08 10.35
N ALA A 83 -26.53 -6.17 9.24
CA ALA A 83 -27.78 -6.91 9.18
C ALA A 83 -27.58 -8.42 9.42
N ALA A 84 -26.53 -9.03 8.88
CA ALA A 84 -26.20 -10.43 9.14
C ALA A 84 -25.91 -10.67 10.64
N LYS A 85 -25.15 -9.77 11.27
CA LYS A 85 -24.87 -9.84 12.71
C LYS A 85 -26.14 -9.69 13.54
N ALA A 86 -27.05 -8.79 13.16
CA ALA A 86 -28.35 -8.62 13.83
C ALA A 86 -29.23 -9.88 13.71
N ARG A 87 -29.14 -10.61 12.60
CA ARG A 87 -29.76 -11.94 12.41
C ARG A 87 -29.06 -13.06 13.20
N GLY A 88 -28.03 -12.75 13.98
CA GLY A 88 -27.28 -13.75 14.76
C GLY A 88 -26.21 -14.50 13.97
N VAL A 89 -25.91 -14.11 12.73
CA VAL A 89 -24.82 -14.72 11.97
C VAL A 89 -23.48 -14.39 12.63
N LYS A 90 -22.75 -15.42 13.06
CA LYS A 90 -21.40 -15.26 13.61
C LYS A 90 -20.44 -14.85 12.49
N LEU A 91 -20.12 -13.56 12.45
CA LEU A 91 -19.13 -13.02 11.54
C LEU A 91 -17.71 -13.32 12.06
N GLY A 92 -16.88 -13.92 11.19
CA GLY A 92 -15.56 -14.41 11.58
C GLY A 92 -15.62 -15.69 12.41
N GLY A 93 -14.49 -16.40 12.48
CA GLY A 93 -14.43 -17.69 13.16
C GLY A 93 -13.49 -18.66 12.47
N ASP A 94 -13.45 -19.88 13.00
CA ASP A 94 -12.70 -20.99 12.41
C ASP A 94 -13.23 -21.26 10.99
N ARG A 95 -12.36 -21.11 10.00
CA ARG A 95 -12.71 -21.31 8.58
C ARG A 95 -12.63 -22.79 8.16
N GLY A 96 -12.64 -23.71 9.13
CA GLY A 96 -12.52 -25.14 8.91
C GLY A 96 -11.09 -25.60 8.58
N HIS A 97 -10.13 -24.68 8.62
CA HIS A 97 -8.72 -24.97 8.32
C HIS A 97 -7.86 -25.05 9.61
N ARG A 98 -8.49 -25.33 10.75
CA ARG A 98 -7.78 -25.64 11.99
C ARG A 98 -7.36 -27.11 11.96
N PRO A 99 -6.09 -27.43 12.22
CA PRO A 99 -5.67 -28.82 12.39
C PRO A 99 -6.48 -29.44 13.54
N ALA A 100 -7.15 -30.57 13.27
CA ALA A 100 -8.01 -31.24 14.26
C ALA A 100 -7.21 -31.89 15.41
N THR A 101 -5.91 -32.11 15.21
CA THR A 101 -5.03 -32.74 16.19
C THR A 101 -4.27 -31.70 17.04
N PRO A 102 -4.06 -31.97 18.35
CA PRO A 102 -3.20 -31.14 19.19
C PRO A 102 -1.81 -30.89 18.59
N GLU A 103 -1.23 -31.91 17.95
CA GLU A 103 0.05 -31.83 17.23
C GLU A 103 0.02 -30.83 16.07
N GLY A 104 -1.06 -30.83 15.28
CA GLY A 104 -1.22 -29.89 14.18
C GLY A 104 -1.35 -28.44 14.65
N ILE A 105 -2.06 -28.23 15.78
CA ILE A 105 -2.18 -26.91 16.42
C ILE A 105 -0.80 -26.41 16.89
N GLN A 106 -0.02 -27.27 17.56
CA GLN A 106 1.33 -26.93 18.02
C GLN A 106 2.28 -26.65 16.86
N LYS A 107 2.24 -27.46 15.79
CA LYS A 107 3.05 -27.27 14.58
C LYS A 107 2.71 -25.95 13.88
N GLY A 108 1.43 -25.62 13.75
CA GLY A 108 0.98 -24.35 13.18
C GLY A 108 1.38 -23.14 14.02
N ALA A 109 1.28 -23.24 15.36
CA ALA A 109 1.73 -22.20 16.27
C ALA A 109 3.25 -21.98 16.18
N LYS A 110 4.03 -23.06 16.13
CA LYS A 110 5.49 -23.01 15.99
C LYS A 110 5.92 -22.39 14.66
N ALA A 111 5.37 -22.85 13.53
CA ALA A 111 5.66 -22.28 12.21
C ALA A 111 5.26 -20.80 12.09
N SER A 112 4.14 -20.42 12.73
CA SER A 112 3.70 -19.03 12.80
C SER A 112 4.67 -18.19 13.64
N ALA A 113 5.13 -18.70 14.78
CA ALA A 113 6.09 -18.04 15.64
C ALA A 113 7.42 -17.84 14.90
N GLU A 114 7.96 -18.87 14.26
CA GLU A 114 9.18 -18.79 13.44
C GLU A 114 9.07 -17.72 12.35
N THR A 115 7.95 -17.72 11.60
CA THR A 115 7.71 -16.71 10.56
C THR A 115 7.63 -15.30 11.14
N ARG A 116 6.97 -15.11 12.29
CA ARG A 116 6.86 -13.81 12.97
C ARG A 116 8.22 -13.34 13.46
N THR A 117 9.01 -14.22 14.05
CA THR A 117 10.37 -13.94 14.51
C THR A 117 11.27 -13.54 13.35
N LEU A 118 11.25 -14.27 12.23
CA LEU A 118 12.01 -13.93 11.02
C LEU A 118 11.60 -12.57 10.46
N LYS A 119 10.30 -12.28 10.37
CA LYS A 119 9.81 -10.97 9.91
C LYS A 119 10.22 -9.84 10.86
N ALA A 120 10.14 -10.07 12.18
CA ALA A 120 10.56 -9.11 13.18
C ALA A 120 12.06 -8.83 13.10
N GLY A 121 12.90 -9.86 12.95
CA GLY A 121 14.35 -9.70 12.77
C GLY A 121 14.70 -8.94 11.50
N ARG A 122 14.09 -9.30 10.36
CA ARG A 122 14.26 -8.54 9.09
C ARG A 122 13.86 -7.08 9.24
N HIS A 123 12.74 -6.82 9.92
CA HIS A 123 12.28 -5.45 10.16
C HIS A 123 13.24 -4.69 11.08
N ALA A 124 13.72 -5.32 12.15
CA ALA A 124 14.72 -4.72 13.04
C ALA A 124 15.98 -4.34 12.25
N HIS A 125 16.54 -5.26 11.45
CA HIS A 125 17.69 -4.95 10.58
C HIS A 125 17.42 -3.81 9.59
N ALA A 126 16.22 -3.75 9.00
CA ALA A 126 15.86 -2.68 8.08
C ALA A 126 15.75 -1.31 8.75
N VAL A 127 15.33 -1.25 10.02
CA VAL A 127 15.05 0.02 10.73
C VAL A 127 16.24 0.46 11.61
N LEU A 128 17.15 -0.45 11.96
CA LEU A 128 18.32 -0.16 12.80
C LEU A 128 19.17 1.04 12.31
N PRO A 129 19.51 1.18 11.02
CA PRO A 129 20.27 2.35 10.54
C PRO A 129 19.53 3.67 10.76
N VAL A 130 18.22 3.67 10.55
CA VAL A 130 17.35 4.84 10.75
C VAL A 130 17.27 5.21 12.24
N ILE A 131 17.19 4.22 13.13
CA ILE A 131 17.21 4.45 14.58
C ILE A 131 18.56 5.02 15.03
N ALA A 132 19.67 4.49 14.50
CA ALA A 132 21.01 4.98 14.81
C ALA A 132 21.18 6.45 14.41
N GLU A 133 20.73 6.81 13.21
CA GLU A 133 20.71 8.20 12.75
C GLU A 133 19.83 9.08 13.63
N LEU A 134 18.61 8.64 13.98
CA LEU A 134 17.71 9.42 14.83
C LEU A 134 18.29 9.68 16.22
N ARG A 135 18.99 8.69 16.79
CA ARG A 135 19.73 8.86 18.05
C ARG A 135 20.87 9.86 17.90
N ALA A 136 21.63 9.80 16.81
CA ALA A 136 22.70 10.76 16.52
C ALA A 136 22.15 12.19 16.35
N THR A 137 20.95 12.36 15.80
CA THR A 137 20.26 13.66 15.70
C THR A 137 19.59 14.12 17.00
N GLY A 138 19.75 13.39 18.11
CA GLY A 138 19.33 13.82 19.44
C GLY A 138 18.04 13.17 19.99
N ALA A 139 17.49 12.13 19.35
CA ALA A 139 16.37 11.39 19.94
C ALA A 139 16.85 10.52 21.12
N THR A 140 16.46 10.89 22.34
CA THR A 140 16.92 10.25 23.59
C THR A 140 15.88 9.31 24.21
N SER A 141 14.61 9.37 23.79
CA SER A 141 13.54 8.49 24.29
C SER A 141 12.88 7.63 23.21
N LEU A 142 12.29 6.50 23.63
CA LEU A 142 11.52 5.62 22.73
C LEU A 142 10.33 6.35 22.08
N ASN A 143 9.70 7.28 22.80
CA ASN A 143 8.59 8.07 22.27
C ASN A 143 9.05 9.02 21.15
N GLN A 144 10.22 9.66 21.31
CA GLN A 144 10.80 10.51 20.27
C GLN A 144 11.19 9.69 19.03
N LEU A 145 11.79 8.50 19.23
CA LEU A 145 12.10 7.59 18.13
C LEU A 145 10.84 7.13 17.39
N ALA A 146 9.79 6.75 18.12
CA ALA A 146 8.52 6.33 17.52
C ALA A 146 7.83 7.48 16.75
N ALA A 147 7.83 8.69 17.31
CA ALA A 147 7.29 9.88 16.66
C ALA A 147 8.07 10.23 15.38
N ALA A 148 9.40 10.22 15.44
CA ALA A 148 10.27 10.52 14.30
C ALA A 148 10.17 9.45 13.20
N LEU A 149 10.11 8.17 13.55
CA LEU A 149 9.86 7.08 12.60
C LEU A 149 8.48 7.19 11.95
N THR A 150 7.45 7.57 12.72
CA THR A 150 6.09 7.78 12.19
C THR A 150 6.05 8.98 11.25
N ALA A 151 6.73 10.08 11.60
CA ALA A 151 6.86 11.26 10.74
C ALA A 151 7.61 10.91 9.45
N ARG A 152 8.77 10.25 9.52
CA ARG A 152 9.51 9.75 8.35
C ARG A 152 8.70 8.79 7.50
N ARG A 153 7.91 7.90 8.12
CA ARG A 153 7.00 7.00 7.40
C ARG A 153 5.90 7.76 6.70
N ARG A 154 5.36 8.85 7.27
CA ARG A 154 4.40 9.73 6.59
C ARG A 154 5.01 10.45 5.40
N VAL A 155 6.28 10.86 5.50
CA VAL A 155 7.04 11.47 4.39
C VAL A 155 7.36 10.44 3.29
N GLY A 156 7.66 9.18 3.66
CA GLY A 156 7.89 8.08 2.70
C GLY A 156 6.61 7.37 2.19
N SER A 157 5.48 7.49 2.89
CA SER A 157 4.18 6.93 2.48
C SER A 157 3.38 7.88 1.60
N ALA A 158 3.89 9.08 1.31
CA ALA A 158 3.37 9.91 0.23
C ALA A 158 3.49 9.24 -1.16
N GLY A 159 4.17 8.08 -1.28
CA GLY A 159 4.24 7.27 -2.50
C GLY A 159 3.93 5.77 -2.34
N ARG A 160 3.23 5.35 -1.26
CA ARG A 160 2.84 3.93 -1.09
C ARG A 160 1.46 3.81 -0.41
N SER A 161 0.41 4.11 -1.15
CA SER A 161 -0.98 3.82 -0.78
C SER A 161 -1.34 2.37 -1.08
N ARG A 162 -2.36 1.91 -0.34
CA ARG A 162 -2.84 0.53 -0.19
C ARG A 162 -3.85 0.16 -1.26
#